data_AF-A0A529LU03-F1
#
_entry.id   AF-A0A529LU03-F1
#
_cell.length_a   1.000
_cell.length_b   1.000
_cell.length_c   1.000
_cell.angle_alpha   90.00
_cell.angle_beta   90.00
_cell.angle_gamma   90.00
#
_symmetry.space_group_name_H-M   'P 1'
#
loop_
_entity.id
_entity.type
_entity.pdbx_description
1 polymer ?
#
loop_
_entity_poly.entity_id
_entity_poly.type
_entity_poly.pdbx_seq_one_letter_code
_entity_poly.pdbx_strand_id
1 'polypeptide(L)' 'VHDVENHGVEKILTLRVGDATLRATVPARTDVAIEQAVRFAWNPDKVVLFDKGSGVSLRHAS' A
#
# COMPACT_ATOMS: atom_id res chain seq x y z
N VAL A 1 3.54 3.09 10.73
CA VAL A 1 3.92 1.78 10.15
C VAL A 1 3.49 0.74 11.15
N HIS A 2 2.74 -0.28 10.75
CA HIS A 2 2.25 -1.31 11.67
C HIS A 2 3.21 -2.50 11.74
N ASP A 3 3.77 -2.92 10.62
CA ASP A 3 4.71 -4.05 10.56
C ASP A 3 5.74 -3.86 9.43
N VAL A 4 6.88 -4.54 9.57
CA VAL A 4 8.01 -4.53 8.62
C VAL A 4 8.52 -5.95 8.38
N GLU A 5 8.22 -6.50 7.21
CA GLU A 5 8.75 -7.78 6.77
C GLU A 5 10.02 -7.57 5.94
N ASN A 6 11.14 -8.19 6.33
CA ASN A 6 12.41 -8.12 5.60
C ASN A 6 12.56 -9.32 4.64
N HIS A 7 12.70 -9.05 3.34
CA HIS A 7 12.79 -10.06 2.27
C HIS A 7 14.14 -10.02 1.53
N GLY A 8 15.22 -9.68 2.25
CA GLY A 8 16.59 -9.63 1.72
C GLY A 8 16.88 -8.42 0.83
N VAL A 9 16.26 -8.35 -0.35
CA VAL A 9 16.45 -7.25 -1.33
C VAL A 9 15.41 -6.14 -1.19
N GLU A 10 14.23 -6.48 -0.70
CA GLU A 10 13.12 -5.58 -0.45
C GLU A 10 12.59 -5.78 0.97
N LYS A 11 11.79 -4.81 1.42
CA LYS A 11 10.96 -4.92 2.60
C LYS A 11 9.52 -4.74 2.19
N ILE A 12 8.63 -5.40 2.92
CA ILE A 12 7.21 -5.19 2.77
C ILE A 12 6.68 -4.55 4.04
N LEU A 13 6.11 -3.37 3.90
CA LEU A 13 5.57 -2.57 4.99
C LEU A 13 4.06 -2.80 5.06
N THR A 14 3.56 -3.06 6.26
CA THR A 14 2.14 -2.95 6.56
C THR A 14 1.89 -1.57 7.13
N LEU A 15 1.08 -0.75 6.46
CA LEU A 15 0.73 0.61 6.86
C LEU A 15 -0.72 0.65 7.33
N ARG A 16 -0.98 1.32 8.45
CA ARG A 16 -2.32 1.58 8.97
C ARG A 16 -2.68 3.04 8.71
N VAL A 17 -3.80 3.27 8.03
CA VAL A 17 -4.31 4.60 7.64
C VAL A 17 -5.80 4.67 7.98
N GLY A 18 -6.13 5.30 9.10
CA GLY A 18 -7.48 5.18 9.68
C GLY A 18 -7.83 3.70 9.90
N ASP A 19 -8.96 3.27 9.34
CA ASP A 19 -9.45 1.89 9.42
C ASP A 19 -8.91 0.98 8.30
N ALA A 20 -8.09 1.50 7.40
CA ALA A 20 -7.53 0.75 6.28
C ALA A 20 -6.11 0.27 6.56
N THR A 21 -5.78 -0.92 6.02
CA THR A 21 -4.43 -1.46 5.99
C THR A 21 -3.94 -1.52 4.55
N LEU A 22 -2.73 -1.00 4.31
CA LEU A 22 -2.08 -0.98 3.01
C LEU A 22 -0.77 -1.77 3.08
N ARG A 23 -0.44 -2.48 2.01
CA ARG A 23 0.85 -3.15 1.84
C ARG A 23 1.70 -2.36 0.85
N ALA A 24 2.90 -1.97 1.25
CA ALA A 24 3.83 -1.23 0.40
C ALA A 24 5.18 -1.95 0.34
N THR A 25 5.66 -2.22 -0.86
CA THR A 25 7.02 -2.76 -1.07
C THR A 25 8.00 -1.61 -1.21
N VAL A 26 9.11 -1.68 -0.47
CA VAL A 26 10.18 -0.67 -0.50
C VAL A 26 11.54 -1.36 -0.63
N PRO A 27 12.58 -0.67 -1.16
CA PRO A 27 13.93 -1.21 -1.15
C PRO A 27 14.42 -1.57 0.26
N ALA A 28 15.24 -2.62 0.40
CA ALA A 28 15.77 -3.05 1.71
C ALA A 28 16.58 -1.98 2.45
N ARG A 29 17.14 -1.00 1.74
CA ARG A 29 17.87 0.13 2.35
C ARG A 29 16.98 1.26 2.85
N THR A 30 15.68 1.19 2.62
CA THR A 30 14.74 2.21 3.11
C THR A 30 14.72 2.16 4.64
N ASP A 31 15.08 3.27 5.26
CA ASP A 31 15.05 3.42 6.72
C ASP A 31 13.61 3.68 7.17
N VAL A 32 13.08 2.74 7.94
CA VAL A 32 11.70 2.75 8.43
C VAL A 32 11.58 1.87 9.65
N ALA A 33 10.90 2.36 10.68
CA ALA A 33 10.65 1.66 11.93
C ALA A 33 9.17 1.39 12.16
N ILE A 34 8.85 0.39 12.99
CA ILE A 34 7.48 0.14 13.48
C ILE A 34 6.99 1.37 14.26
N GLU A 35 5.70 1.66 14.17
CA GLU A 35 5.01 2.86 14.67
C GLU A 35 5.49 4.21 14.08
N GLN A 36 6.49 4.23 13.20
CA GLN A 36 6.89 5.46 12.51
C GLN A 36 5.75 6.01 11.63
N ALA A 37 5.42 7.29 11.79
CA ALA A 37 4.56 8.00 10.87
C ALA A 37 5.32 8.28 9.56
N VAL A 38 4.77 7.85 8.43
CA VAL A 38 5.37 8.02 7.10
C VAL A 38 4.38 8.62 6.13
N ARG A 39 4.89 9.35 5.14
CA ARG A 39 4.12 9.72 3.95
C ARG A 39 4.22 8.59 2.93
N PHE A 40 3.14 8.34 2.23
CA PHE A 40 3.11 7.40 1.11
C PHE A 40 2.37 8.03 -0.08
N ALA A 41 2.62 7.50 -1.27
CA ALA A 41 1.96 7.90 -2.50
C ALA A 41 1.72 6.66 -3.37
N TRP A 42 0.82 6.79 -4.35
CA TRP A 42 0.59 5.80 -5.40
C TRP A 42 1.06 6.33 -6.74
N ASN A 43 1.42 5.42 -7.65
CA ASN A 43 1.50 5.75 -9.06
C ASN A 43 0.05 5.91 -9.60
N PRO A 44 -0.37 7.12 -10.02
CA PRO A 44 -1.75 7.36 -10.45
C PRO A 44 -2.17 6.51 -11.65
N ASP A 45 -1.25 6.17 -12.55
CA ASP A 45 -1.55 5.35 -13.74
C ASP A 45 -1.90 3.90 -13.39
N LYS A 46 -1.50 3.45 -12.20
CA LYS A 46 -1.76 2.10 -11.67
C LYS A 46 -2.95 2.03 -10.72
N VAL A 47 -3.65 3.14 -10.48
CA VAL A 47 -4.86 3.14 -9.65
C VAL A 47 -6.02 2.51 -10.43
N VAL A 48 -6.70 1.56 -9.79
CA VAL A 48 -7.92 0.91 -10.30
C VAL A 48 -9.04 1.14 -9.31
N LEU A 49 -10.19 1.56 -9.81
CA LEU A 49 -11.38 1.83 -9.00
C LEU A 49 -12.44 0.76 -9.28
N PHE A 50 -13.18 0.40 -8.24
CA PHE A 50 -14.23 -0.60 -8.27
C PHE A 50 -15.51 -0.02 -7.68
N ASP A 51 -16.66 -0.38 -8.24
CA ASP A 51 -17.94 -0.09 -7.62
C ASP A 51 -18.06 -0.84 -6.29
N LYS A 52 -18.54 -0.17 -5.24
CA LYS A 52 -18.58 -0.72 -3.88
C LYS A 52 -19.64 -1.84 -3.74
N GLY A 53 -20.75 -1.74 -4.46
CA GLY A 53 -21.86 -2.69 -4.33
C GLY A 53 -21.60 -3.99 -5.09
N SER A 54 -21.11 -3.87 -6.32
CA SER A 54 -20.92 -4.98 -7.26
C SER A 54 -19.49 -5.50 -7.32
N GLY A 55 -18.50 -4.71 -6.88
CA GLY A 55 -17.08 -5.03 -7.04
C GLY A 55 -16.59 -4.97 -8.49
N VAL A 56 -17.42 -4.50 -9.43
CA VAL A 56 -17.04 -4.40 -10.84
C VAL A 56 -16.06 -3.25 -11.03
N SER A 57 -15.03 -3.48 -11.83
CA SER A 57 -14.07 -2.43 -12.22
C SER A 57 -14.80 -1.29 -12.93
N LEU A 58 -14.58 -0.05 -12.48
CA LEU A 58 -15.15 1.14 -13.13
C LEU A 58 -14.55 1.38 -14.52
N ARG A 59 -13.44 0.71 -14.87
CA ARG A 59 -12.93 0.67 -16.25
C ARG A 59 -13.70 -0.28 -17.17
N HIS A 60 -14.45 -1.24 -16.62
CA HIS A 60 -15.24 -2.22 -17.38
C HIS A 60 -16.64 -1.70 -17.72
N ALA A 61 -17.13 -0.68 -17.01
CA ALA A 61 -18.45 -0.09 -17.22
C ALA A 61 -18.54 0.85 -18.45
N SER A 62 -17.54 0.82 -19.34
CA SER A 62 -17.50 1.58 -20.60
C SER A 62 -18.16 0.83 -21.74
#